data_AF-A0A960IRL6-F1
#
_entry.id   AF-A0A960IRL6-F1
#
_cell.length_a   1.000
_cell.length_b   1.000
_cell.length_c   1.000
_cell.angle_alpha   90.00
_cell.angle_beta   90.00
_cell.angle_gamma   90.00
#
_symmetry.space_group_name_H-M   'P 1'
#
loop_
_entity.id
_entity.type
_entity.pdbx_description
1 polymer ?
#
loop_
_entity_poly.entity_id
_entity_poly.type
_entity_poly.pdbx_seq_one_letter_code
_entity_poly.pdbx_strand_id
1 'polypeptide(L)'
;MQNPHIDLGTYGLWTATLDMVPSSVAKECAAEIEELGFGALWIPETVFREVFVEAALLLEATSTLKVATGIANRYARDALTTNAAMQTLNEAFPARFLLGLGV
;
A
#
# COMPACT_ATOMS: atom_id res chain seq x y z
N MET A 1 18.95 3.81 4.84
CA MET A 1 18.89 2.51 4.14
C MET A 1 18.47 2.82 2.71
N GLN A 2 19.26 2.43 1.70
CA GLN A 2 18.88 2.60 0.30
C GLN A 2 17.61 1.79 0.05
N ASN A 3 16.60 2.39 -0.59
CA ASN A 3 15.42 1.66 -1.01
C ASN A 3 15.88 0.77 -2.19
N PRO A 4 16.03 -0.56 -2.02
CA PRO A 4 16.37 -1.43 -3.14
C PRO A 4 15.26 -1.29 -4.19
N HIS A 5 15.61 -1.43 -5.45
CA HIS A 5 14.65 -1.38 -6.54
C HIS A 5 13.49 -2.34 -6.26
N ILE A 6 12.29 -1.81 -5.96
CA ILE A 6 11.10 -2.62 -5.69
C ILE A 6 10.60 -3.15 -7.04
N ASP A 7 10.59 -4.47 -7.20
CA ASP A 7 10.00 -5.12 -8.36
C ASP A 7 8.48 -5.19 -8.21
N LEU A 8 7.76 -4.40 -9.02
CA LEU A 8 6.31 -4.29 -9.01
C LEU A 8 5.62 -5.36 -9.87
N GLY A 9 6.38 -6.20 -10.57
CA GLY A 9 5.85 -7.13 -11.57
C GLY A 9 5.34 -6.43 -12.83
N THR A 10 4.77 -7.22 -13.75
CA THR A 10 4.31 -6.73 -15.07
C THR A 10 2.99 -5.96 -14.99
N TYR A 11 2.07 -6.40 -14.13
CA TYR A 11 0.76 -5.81 -13.99
C TYR A 11 0.50 -5.43 -12.53
N GLY A 12 -0.01 -4.21 -12.35
CA GLY A 12 -0.53 -3.73 -11.08
C GLY A 12 -1.99 -3.35 -11.21
N LEU A 13 -2.73 -3.42 -10.09
CA LEU A 13 -4.11 -3.00 -10.01
C LEU A 13 -4.20 -1.70 -9.21
N TRP A 14 -4.88 -0.69 -9.75
CA TRP A 14 -5.27 0.49 -9.00
C TRP A 14 -6.77 0.44 -8.70
N THR A 15 -7.16 0.68 -7.44
CA THR A 15 -8.57 0.69 -7.05
C THR A 15 -8.83 1.50 -5.79
N ALA A 16 -9.92 2.28 -5.80
CA ALA A 16 -10.46 2.96 -4.62
C ALA A 16 -11.51 2.12 -3.88
N THR A 17 -11.96 1.00 -4.47
CA THR A 17 -13.08 0.21 -3.95
C THR A 17 -12.78 -0.39 -2.57
N LEU A 18 -11.51 -0.63 -2.26
CA LEU A 18 -11.10 -1.20 -0.97
C LEU A 18 -11.41 -0.26 0.21
N ASP A 19 -11.46 1.05 -0.01
CA ASP A 19 -11.86 2.04 1.01
C ASP A 19 -13.35 1.92 1.40
N MET A 20 -14.17 1.35 0.51
CA MET A 20 -15.64 1.31 0.60
C MET A 20 -16.19 0.01 1.20
N VAL A 21 -15.34 -0.97 1.49
CA VAL A 21 -15.73 -2.26 2.09
C VAL A 21 -15.26 -2.33 3.55
N PRO A 22 -15.59 -3.37 4.32
CA PRO A 22 -14.92 -3.64 5.59
C PRO A 22 -13.45 -4.02 5.39
N SER A 23 -12.57 -3.74 6.37
CA SER A 23 -11.14 -4.08 6.26
C SER A 23 -10.89 -5.58 6.09
N SER A 24 -11.74 -6.44 6.68
CA SER A 24 -11.64 -7.90 6.47
C SER A 24 -11.84 -8.28 5.00
N VAL A 25 -12.83 -7.67 4.34
CA VAL A 25 -13.11 -7.89 2.92
C VAL A 25 -11.98 -7.33 2.06
N ALA A 26 -11.43 -6.17 2.42
CA ALA A 26 -10.29 -5.60 1.70
C ALA A 26 -9.05 -6.52 1.77
N LYS A 27 -8.80 -7.14 2.93
CA LYS A 27 -7.74 -8.14 3.12
C LYS A 27 -7.98 -9.38 2.24
N GLU A 28 -9.20 -9.90 2.22
CA GLU A 28 -9.59 -11.03 1.35
C GLU A 28 -9.37 -10.69 -0.13
N CYS A 29 -9.84 -9.53 -0.60
CA CYS A 29 -9.62 -9.08 -1.97
C CYS A 29 -8.13 -8.94 -2.31
N ALA A 30 -7.30 -8.45 -1.38
CA ALA A 30 -5.86 -8.35 -1.63
C ALA A 30 -5.20 -9.73 -1.79
N ALA A 31 -5.62 -10.73 -1.00
CA ALA A 31 -5.18 -12.11 -1.19
C ALA A 31 -5.61 -12.67 -2.55
N GLU A 32 -6.85 -12.44 -2.97
CA GLU A 32 -7.33 -12.84 -4.30
C GLU A 32 -6.55 -12.17 -5.44
N ILE A 33 -6.25 -10.87 -5.30
CA ILE A 33 -5.44 -10.11 -6.27
C ILE A 33 -4.04 -10.71 -6.39
N GLU A 34 -3.44 -11.10 -5.27
CA GLU A 34 -2.15 -11.82 -5.24
C GLU A 34 -2.24 -13.18 -5.95
N GLU A 35 -3.27 -13.97 -5.67
CA GLU A 35 -3.49 -15.28 -6.29
C GLU A 35 -3.70 -15.19 -7.81
N LEU A 36 -4.29 -14.09 -8.28
CA LEU A 36 -4.45 -13.78 -9.71
C LEU A 36 -3.14 -13.37 -10.40
N GLY A 37 -2.05 -13.21 -9.65
CA GLY A 37 -0.71 -12.95 -10.18
C GLY A 37 -0.39 -11.47 -10.41
N PHE A 38 -1.17 -10.54 -9.83
CA PHE A 38 -0.79 -9.12 -9.84
C PHE A 38 0.44 -8.90 -8.97
N GLY A 39 1.39 -8.10 -9.46
CA GLY A 39 2.62 -7.81 -8.73
C GLY A 39 2.48 -6.65 -7.74
N ALA A 40 1.56 -5.72 -7.99
CA ALA A 40 1.34 -4.55 -7.16
C ALA A 40 -0.14 -4.16 -7.05
N LEU A 41 -0.52 -3.69 -5.87
CA LEU A 41 -1.81 -3.08 -5.57
C LEU A 41 -1.61 -1.63 -5.16
N TRP A 42 -2.24 -0.72 -5.90
CA TRP A 42 -2.18 0.71 -5.70
C TRP A 42 -3.47 1.22 -5.07
N ILE A 43 -3.37 1.78 -3.87
CA ILE A 43 -4.48 2.35 -3.12
C ILE A 43 -4.40 3.87 -3.08
N PRO A 44 -5.52 4.60 -3.23
CA PRO A 44 -5.53 6.05 -3.05
C PRO A 44 -5.71 6.42 -1.57
N GLU A 45 -5.18 7.56 -1.16
CA GLU A 45 -5.62 8.23 0.07
C GLU A 45 -6.97 8.93 -0.21
N THR A 46 -8.04 8.34 0.29
CA THR A 46 -9.43 8.78 0.05
C THR A 46 -10.08 9.24 1.36
N VAL A 47 -11.40 9.09 1.51
CA VAL A 47 -12.17 9.76 2.56
C VAL A 47 -12.16 8.97 3.87
N PHE A 48 -12.15 7.62 3.82
CA PHE A 48 -12.48 6.83 5.00
C PHE A 48 -11.28 6.26 5.74
N ARG A 49 -10.27 5.74 5.03
CA ARG A 49 -9.13 5.08 5.68
C ARG A 49 -7.86 5.91 5.67
N GLU A 50 -7.13 5.77 6.78
CA GLU A 50 -5.76 6.23 6.89
C GLU A 50 -4.87 5.32 6.01
N VAL A 51 -4.19 5.91 5.03
CA VAL A 51 -3.55 5.16 3.93
C VAL A 51 -2.40 4.25 4.38
N PHE A 52 -1.66 4.58 5.45
CA PHE A 52 -0.54 3.76 5.93
C PHE A 52 -1.02 2.57 6.76
N VAL A 53 -2.04 2.77 7.58
CA VAL A 53 -2.74 1.70 8.29
C VAL A 53 -3.39 0.75 7.28
N GLU A 54 -4.05 1.28 6.25
CA GLU A 54 -4.61 0.47 5.18
C GLU A 54 -3.52 -0.35 4.48
N ALA A 55 -2.42 0.29 4.07
CA ALA A 55 -1.30 -0.42 3.44
C ALA A 55 -0.77 -1.56 4.32
N ALA A 56 -0.63 -1.34 5.63
CA ALA A 56 -0.19 -2.38 6.56
C ALA A 56 -1.15 -3.58 6.59
N LEU A 57 -2.47 -3.34 6.61
CA LEU A 57 -3.48 -4.40 6.62
C LEU A 57 -3.45 -5.24 5.35
N LEU A 58 -3.30 -4.60 4.19
CA LEU A 58 -3.20 -5.29 2.90
C LEU A 58 -1.90 -6.07 2.76
N LEU A 59 -0.79 -5.53 3.27
CA LEU A 59 0.50 -6.21 3.29
C LEU A 59 0.51 -7.43 4.22
N GLU A 60 -0.15 -7.33 5.38
CA GLU A 60 -0.31 -8.43 6.35
C GLU A 60 -1.17 -9.57 5.75
N ALA A 61 -2.14 -9.25 4.92
CA ALA A 61 -3.03 -10.23 4.27
C ALA A 61 -2.39 -10.99 3.11
N THR A 62 -1.20 -10.60 2.68
CA THR A 62 -0.55 -11.11 1.46
C THR A 62 0.90 -11.48 1.73
N SER A 63 1.50 -12.29 0.87
CA SER A 63 2.83 -12.86 1.10
C SER A 63 3.94 -12.22 0.25
N THR A 64 3.60 -11.79 -0.96
CA THR A 64 4.51 -11.31 -2.01
C THR A 64 4.05 -10.02 -2.69
N LEU A 65 2.75 -9.71 -2.61
CA LEU A 65 2.12 -8.54 -3.23
C LEU A 65 2.74 -7.26 -2.70
N LYS A 66 3.03 -6.33 -3.61
CA LYS A 66 3.53 -5.00 -3.27
C LYS A 66 2.32 -4.10 -3.08
N VAL A 67 2.33 -3.29 -2.02
CA VAL A 67 1.30 -2.29 -1.81
C VAL A 67 1.92 -0.92 -1.97
N ALA A 68 1.28 -0.09 -2.79
CA ALA A 68 1.75 1.23 -3.11
C ALA A 68 0.64 2.26 -2.88
N THR A 69 1.01 3.45 -2.40
CA THR A 69 0.07 4.57 -2.38
C THR A 69 0.05 5.21 -3.76
N GLY A 70 -1.10 5.25 -4.43
CA GLY A 70 -1.29 6.01 -5.67
C GLY A 70 -1.08 7.49 -5.43
N ILE A 71 -1.66 7.99 -4.34
CA ILE A 71 -1.23 9.22 -3.65
C ILE A 71 -1.35 9.00 -2.15
N ALA A 72 -0.31 9.37 -1.42
CA ALA A 72 -0.43 9.89 -0.06
C ALA A 72 -0.40 11.42 -0.18
N ASN A 73 -1.48 12.07 0.25
CA ASN A 73 -1.72 13.50 0.07
C ASN A 73 -0.79 14.30 0.97
N ARG A 74 0.17 15.01 0.37
CA ARG A 74 1.17 15.78 1.12
C ARG A 74 0.59 16.89 2.00
N TYR A 75 -0.62 17.38 1.70
CA TYR A 75 -1.26 18.42 2.50
C TYR A 75 -1.87 17.88 3.80
N ALA A 76 -2.17 16.58 3.86
CA ALA A 76 -2.69 15.91 5.04
C ALA A 76 -1.58 15.34 5.96
N ARG A 77 -0.31 15.54 5.60
CA ARG A 77 0.82 14.74 6.09
C ARG A 77 1.97 15.63 6.57
N ASP A 78 2.48 15.36 7.78
CA ASP A 78 3.78 15.88 8.18
C ASP A 78 4.91 15.08 7.51
N ALA A 79 5.99 15.77 7.11
CA ALA A 79 7.09 15.16 6.38
C ALA A 79 7.88 14.15 7.24
N LEU A 80 8.12 14.48 8.50
CA LEU A 80 8.87 13.60 9.41
C LEU A 80 8.05 12.36 9.75
N THR A 81 6.77 12.54 10.09
CA THR A 81 5.87 11.41 10.39
C THR A 81 5.66 10.51 9.17
N THR A 82 5.58 11.09 7.97
CA THR A 82 5.43 10.31 6.73
C THR A 82 6.66 9.47 6.43
N ASN A 83 7.85 10.05 6.56
CA ASN A 83 9.09 9.29 6.40
C ASN A 83 9.19 8.18 7.46
N ALA A 84 8.84 8.46 8.72
CA ALA A 84 8.82 7.45 9.76
C ALA A 84 7.86 6.29 9.41
N ALA A 85 6.63 6.59 8.99
CA ALA A 85 5.66 5.57 8.58
C ALA A 85 6.18 4.72 7.41
N MET A 86 6.77 5.34 6.39
CA MET A 86 7.39 4.61 5.27
C MET A 86 8.54 3.70 5.72
N GLN A 87 9.39 4.16 6.64
CA GLN A 87 10.49 3.34 7.17
C GLN A 87 9.93 2.16 7.98
N THR A 88 8.93 2.39 8.85
CA THR A 88 8.28 1.33 9.62
C THR A 88 7.63 0.28 8.73
N LEU A 89 6.91 0.70 7.68
CA LEU A 89 6.32 -0.23 6.71
C LEU A 89 7.37 -1.05 5.96
N ASN A 90 8.48 -0.41 5.55
CA ASN A 90 9.57 -1.13 4.88
C ASN A 90 10.36 -2.05 5.81
N GLU A 91 10.44 -1.75 7.11
CA GLU A 91 11.01 -2.65 8.11
C GLU A 91 10.11 -3.87 8.34
N ALA A 92 8.81 -3.64 8.53
CA ALA A 92 7.82 -4.69 8.78
C ALA A 92 7.57 -5.57 7.54
N PHE A 93 7.61 -4.99 6.35
CA PHE A 93 7.35 -5.65 5.07
C PHE A 93 8.47 -5.37 4.05
N PRO A 94 9.64 -6.00 4.22
CA PRO A 94 10.82 -5.72 3.39
C PRO A 94 10.53 -5.86 1.90
N ALA A 95 10.88 -4.80 1.14
CA ALA A 95 10.70 -4.70 -0.31
C ALA A 95 9.26 -4.85 -0.82
N ARG A 96 8.25 -4.56 0.03
CA ARG A 96 6.83 -4.68 -0.33
C ARG A 96 6.01 -3.40 -0.24
N PHE A 97 6.51 -2.33 0.37
CA PHE A 97 5.81 -1.05 0.42
C PHE A 97 6.46 0.03 -0.46
N LEU A 98 5.67 0.68 -1.32
CA LEU A 98 6.12 1.82 -2.13
C LEU A 98 5.30 3.08 -1.81
N LEU A 99 5.95 4.11 -1.29
CA LEU A 99 5.33 5.40 -1.03
C LEU A 99 5.24 6.23 -2.33
N GLY A 100 4.03 6.41 -2.85
CA GLY A 100 3.73 7.47 -3.82
C GLY A 100 3.15 8.69 -3.10
N LEU A 101 3.85 9.83 -3.16
CA LEU A 101 3.41 11.11 -2.60
C LEU A 101 2.84 12.01 -3.70
N GLY A 102 1.75 12.73 -3.41
CA GLY A 102 1.06 13.56 -4.39
C GLY A 102 0.36 14.79 -3.81
N VAL A 103 -0.32 15.51 -4.71
CA VAL A 103 -1.20 16.67 -4.42
C VAL A 103 -2.66 16.32 -4.60
#